data_AF-A0A355GBV0-F1
#
_entry.id   AF-A0A355GBV0-F1
#
_cell.length_a   1.000
_cell.length_b   1.000
_cell.length_c   1.000
_cell.angle_alpha   90.00
_cell.angle_beta   90.00
_cell.angle_gamma   90.00
#
_symmetry.space_group_name_H-M   'P 1'
#
loop_
_entity.id
_entity.type
_entity.pdbx_description
1 polymer ?
#
loop_
_entity_poly.entity_id
_entity_poly.type
_entity_poly.pdbx_seq_one_letter_code
_entity_poly.pdbx_strand_id
1 'polypeptide(L)'
;VERLVEELVKGEHVPLLPVLRYKPTGLRNRAEWERIWELQRLEDKLRAGEPVNLTDYDLTEQQCTELAAWQSETPDKQKADDRGLDPILSIPVPPKYKSSDFLSTGGARYWALRGKLDVPKERWVSFPHCEGPDGALLLAWAGYNHLQLTQAISAYFVEVQEHLGGRDDVRLIPLLAGVIELLPWLKQWHHDIDPEFNQRMDEVYEGFVNEEARALGKTSDEIKAWQPPKKPTKKTRTKN
;
A
#
# COMPACT_ATOMS: atom_id res chain seq x y z
N VAL A 1 -22.48 23.92 -9.87
CA VAL A 1 -21.71 22.75 -10.35
C VAL A 1 -20.67 22.33 -9.32
N GLU A 2 -19.85 23.25 -8.82
CA GLU A 2 -18.82 22.96 -7.79
C GLU A 2 -19.35 22.22 -6.56
N ARG A 3 -20.44 22.71 -5.92
CA ARG A 3 -21.05 22.03 -4.76
C ARG A 3 -21.49 20.58 -5.05
N LEU A 4 -22.02 20.32 -6.26
CA LEU A 4 -22.47 18.98 -6.66
C LEU A 4 -21.28 18.03 -6.87
N VAL A 5 -20.21 18.51 -7.51
CA VAL A 5 -18.98 17.73 -7.71
C VAL A 5 -18.34 17.42 -6.36
N GLU A 6 -18.29 18.41 -5.46
CA GLU A 6 -17.75 18.22 -4.11
C GLU A 6 -18.56 17.18 -3.30
N GLU A 7 -19.89 17.22 -3.37
CA GLU A 7 -20.76 16.24 -2.72
C GLU A 7 -20.58 14.83 -3.28
N LEU A 8 -20.48 14.69 -4.61
CA LEU A 8 -20.26 13.39 -5.26
C LEU A 8 -18.89 12.81 -4.90
N VAL A 9 -17.84 13.64 -4.91
CA VAL A 9 -16.48 13.20 -4.58
C VAL A 9 -16.41 12.76 -3.12
N LYS A 10 -16.94 13.56 -2.17
CA LYS A 10 -16.90 13.29 -0.71
C LYS A 10 -17.40 11.89 -0.32
N GLY A 11 -18.36 11.35 -1.06
CA GLY A 11 -18.93 10.02 -0.80
C GLY A 11 -18.19 8.87 -1.49
N GLU A 12 -17.36 9.16 -2.48
CA GLU A 12 -16.84 8.20 -3.46
C GLU A 12 -15.31 8.12 -3.45
N HIS A 13 -14.64 8.66 -2.43
CA HIS A 13 -13.20 8.60 -2.27
C HIS A 13 -12.76 7.80 -1.05
N VAL A 14 -11.60 7.13 -1.15
CA VAL A 14 -10.94 6.45 -0.02
C VAL A 14 -9.46 6.87 0.02
N PRO A 15 -8.88 7.15 1.21
CA PRO A 15 -7.46 7.42 1.33
C PRO A 15 -6.60 6.24 0.89
N LEU A 16 -5.55 6.53 0.11
CA LEU A 16 -4.56 5.54 -0.29
C LEU A 16 -3.93 4.88 0.94
N LEU A 17 -3.39 5.71 1.85
CA LEU A 17 -2.67 5.24 3.03
C LEU A 17 -3.62 4.54 4.04
N PRO A 18 -3.31 3.31 4.48
CA PRO A 18 -4.11 2.58 5.47
C PRO A 18 -4.32 3.35 6.77
N VAL A 19 -3.33 4.11 7.24
CA VAL A 19 -3.39 4.90 8.48
C VAL A 19 -4.48 5.98 8.46
N LEU A 20 -4.87 6.44 7.26
CA LEU A 20 -5.94 7.43 7.07
C LEU A 20 -7.32 6.78 6.87
N ARG A 21 -7.36 5.45 6.72
CA ARG A 21 -8.58 4.66 6.48
C ARG A 21 -9.02 3.87 7.71
N TYR A 22 -8.06 3.35 8.47
CA TYR A 22 -8.29 2.37 9.53
C TYR A 22 -8.08 2.93 10.93
N LYS A 23 -8.85 2.40 11.87
CA LYS A 23 -8.55 2.47 13.31
C LYS A 23 -7.48 1.42 13.67
N PRO A 24 -6.91 1.45 14.89
CA PRO A 24 -5.90 0.47 15.30
C PRO A 24 -6.31 -1.00 15.15
N THR A 25 -7.60 -1.32 15.28
CA THR A 25 -8.09 -2.69 15.03
C THR A 25 -8.04 -3.06 13.54
N GLY A 26 -8.40 -2.13 12.65
CA GLY A 26 -8.29 -2.33 11.21
C GLY A 26 -6.85 -2.41 10.72
N LEU A 27 -5.93 -1.65 11.31
CA LEU A 27 -4.50 -1.74 10.97
C LEU A 27 -3.90 -3.10 11.35
N ARG A 28 -4.34 -3.72 12.46
CA ARG A 28 -3.94 -5.09 12.81
C ARG A 28 -4.46 -6.11 11.79
N ASN A 29 -5.73 -6.01 11.42
CA ASN A 29 -6.28 -6.86 10.36
C ASN A 29 -5.51 -6.65 9.05
N ARG A 30 -5.17 -5.42 8.70
CA ARG A 30 -4.40 -5.10 7.48
C ARG A 30 -3.03 -5.75 7.48
N ALA A 31 -2.30 -5.70 8.59
CA ALA A 31 -1.01 -6.37 8.72
C ALA A 31 -1.14 -7.90 8.57
N GLU A 32 -2.18 -8.52 9.14
CA GLU A 32 -2.47 -9.95 8.93
C GLU A 32 -2.77 -10.27 7.46
N TRP A 33 -3.55 -9.42 6.78
CA TRP A 33 -3.82 -9.56 5.35
C TRP A 33 -2.55 -9.43 4.50
N GLU A 34 -1.67 -8.47 4.79
CA GLU A 34 -0.41 -8.29 4.07
C GLU A 34 0.51 -9.50 4.21
N ARG A 35 0.62 -10.08 5.41
CA ARG A 35 1.36 -11.32 5.65
C ARG A 35 0.76 -12.49 4.85
N ILE A 36 -0.56 -12.61 4.81
CA ILE A 36 -1.23 -13.68 4.06
C ILE A 36 -0.98 -13.52 2.56
N TRP A 37 -1.07 -12.31 2.02
CA TRP A 37 -0.75 -12.05 0.62
C TRP A 37 0.69 -12.37 0.28
N GLU A 38 1.63 -12.08 1.17
CA GLU A 38 3.02 -12.43 0.99
C GLU A 38 3.23 -13.96 0.93
N LEU A 39 2.57 -14.72 1.80
CA LEU A 39 2.58 -16.18 1.73
C LEU A 39 1.90 -16.73 0.47
N GLN A 40 0.82 -16.11 0.00
CA GLN A 40 0.15 -16.50 -1.24
C GLN A 40 1.03 -16.21 -2.47
N ARG A 41 1.74 -15.07 -2.49
CA ARG A 41 2.72 -14.80 -3.55
C ARG A 41 3.88 -15.80 -3.51
N LEU A 42 4.34 -16.17 -2.32
CA LEU A 42 5.33 -17.23 -2.16
C LEU A 42 4.81 -18.55 -2.73
N GLU A 43 3.58 -18.94 -2.40
CA GLU A 43 2.90 -20.11 -2.94
C GLU A 43 2.88 -20.09 -4.47
N ASP A 44 2.44 -18.98 -5.06
CA ASP A 44 2.37 -18.81 -6.51
C ASP A 44 3.74 -19.01 -7.17
N LYS A 45 4.79 -18.39 -6.62
CA LYS A 45 6.17 -18.55 -7.13
C LYS A 45 6.68 -19.98 -7.03
N LEU A 46 6.44 -20.63 -5.89
CA LEU A 46 6.84 -22.02 -5.66
C LEU A 46 6.13 -22.96 -6.63
N ARG A 47 4.82 -22.78 -6.84
CA ARG A 47 4.02 -23.55 -7.80
C ARG A 47 4.44 -23.30 -9.24
N ALA A 48 4.83 -22.08 -9.57
CA ALA A 48 5.40 -21.71 -10.87
C ALA A 48 6.83 -22.27 -11.10
N GLY A 49 7.46 -22.81 -10.05
CA GLY A 49 8.84 -23.30 -10.11
C GLY A 49 9.88 -22.18 -10.23
N GLU A 50 9.50 -20.95 -9.86
CA GLU A 50 10.39 -19.80 -9.88
C GLU A 50 11.48 -19.92 -8.80
N PRO A 51 12.67 -19.34 -9.04
CA PRO A 51 13.68 -19.24 -7.99
C PRO A 51 13.18 -18.34 -6.87
N VAL A 52 13.16 -18.88 -5.65
CA VAL A 52 12.73 -18.16 -4.45
C VAL A 52 13.82 -18.22 -3.40
N ASN A 53 14.19 -17.05 -2.86
CA ASN A 53 14.99 -16.98 -1.66
C ASN A 53 14.07 -17.01 -0.43
N LEU A 54 14.09 -18.12 0.32
CA LEU A 54 13.21 -18.32 1.48
C LEU A 54 13.52 -17.36 2.63
N THR A 55 14.71 -16.77 2.69
CA THR A 55 15.07 -15.80 3.75
C THR A 55 14.37 -14.45 3.61
N ASP A 56 13.77 -14.19 2.45
CA ASP A 56 13.07 -12.93 2.19
C ASP A 56 11.66 -12.92 2.81
N TYR A 57 11.21 -14.06 3.36
CA TYR A 57 9.87 -14.25 3.89
C TYR A 57 9.90 -14.54 5.40
N ASP A 58 8.87 -14.11 6.13
CA ASP A 58 8.72 -14.39 7.57
C ASP A 58 8.23 -15.82 7.83
N LEU A 59 9.14 -16.78 7.62
CA LEU A 59 8.95 -18.22 7.77
C LEU A 59 9.72 -18.76 8.98
N THR A 60 9.20 -19.83 9.58
CA THR A 60 9.94 -20.56 10.62
C THR A 60 11.09 -21.37 10.04
N GLU A 61 12.10 -21.69 10.85
CA GLU A 61 13.22 -22.56 10.42
C GLU A 61 12.73 -23.93 9.90
N GLN A 62 11.68 -24.47 10.53
CA GLN A 62 11.04 -25.70 10.08
C GLN A 62 10.43 -25.55 8.69
N GLN A 63 9.66 -24.48 8.45
CA GLN A 63 9.08 -24.22 7.14
C GLN A 63 10.15 -24.04 6.07
N CYS A 64 11.23 -23.29 6.36
CA CYS A 64 12.35 -23.14 5.44
C CYS A 64 12.96 -24.49 5.04
N THR A 65 13.12 -25.40 6.02
CA THR A 65 13.68 -26.74 5.79
C THR A 65 12.73 -27.60 4.93
N GLU A 66 11.45 -27.63 5.29
CA GLU A 66 10.42 -28.40 4.56
C GLU A 66 10.22 -27.88 3.13
N LEU A 67 10.20 -26.55 2.94
CA LEU A 67 10.11 -25.94 1.61
C LEU A 67 11.34 -26.22 0.76
N ALA A 68 12.55 -26.17 1.34
CA ALA A 68 13.77 -26.50 0.61
C ALA A 68 13.79 -27.98 0.17
N ALA A 69 13.33 -28.89 1.04
CA ALA A 69 13.17 -30.30 0.68
C ALA A 69 12.16 -30.47 -0.45
N TRP A 70 10.96 -29.87 -0.31
CA TRP A 70 9.91 -29.88 -1.32
C TRP A 70 10.39 -29.33 -2.68
N GLN A 71 11.15 -28.23 -2.69
CA GLN A 71 11.69 -27.64 -3.91
C GLN A 71 12.66 -28.60 -4.64
N SER A 72 13.42 -29.40 -3.90
CA SER A 72 14.40 -30.35 -4.46
C SER A 72 13.78 -31.66 -4.90
N GLU A 73 12.74 -32.13 -4.20
CA GLU A 73 12.14 -33.44 -4.39
C GLU A 73 10.99 -33.42 -5.39
N THR A 74 10.22 -32.32 -5.45
CA THR A 74 9.07 -32.17 -6.34
C THR A 74 9.52 -31.77 -7.75
N PRO A 75 9.27 -32.58 -8.79
CA PRO A 75 9.61 -32.21 -10.17
C PRO A 75 8.85 -30.96 -10.64
N ASP A 76 9.49 -30.12 -11.47
CA ASP A 76 8.90 -28.85 -11.92
C ASP A 76 7.50 -29.00 -12.56
N LYS A 77 7.29 -30.07 -13.33
CA LYS A 77 5.99 -30.35 -13.97
C LYS A 77 4.88 -30.70 -12.99
N GLN A 78 5.20 -31.02 -11.75
CA GLN A 78 4.27 -31.44 -10.70
C GLN A 78 4.07 -30.36 -9.64
N LYS A 79 4.96 -29.35 -9.55
CA LYS A 79 4.90 -28.29 -8.53
C LYS A 79 3.57 -27.53 -8.52
N ALA A 80 2.98 -27.27 -9.69
CA ALA A 80 1.73 -26.53 -9.80
C ALA A 80 0.57 -27.19 -9.03
N ASP A 81 0.44 -28.52 -9.13
CA ASP A 81 -0.69 -29.29 -8.58
C ASP A 81 -0.35 -30.03 -7.27
N ASP A 82 0.89 -29.91 -6.78
CA ASP A 82 1.31 -30.61 -5.57
C ASP A 82 0.64 -30.01 -4.32
N ARG A 83 -0.16 -30.84 -3.64
CA ARG A 83 -0.86 -30.45 -2.40
C ARG A 83 -0.02 -30.66 -1.14
N GLY A 84 1.20 -31.17 -1.28
CA GLY A 84 2.16 -31.25 -0.18
C GLY A 84 2.66 -29.87 0.26
N LEU A 85 2.56 -28.87 -0.62
CA LEU A 85 2.93 -27.49 -0.32
C LEU A 85 1.99 -26.81 0.70
N ASP A 86 0.68 -27.06 0.60
CA ASP A 86 -0.36 -26.41 1.42
C ASP A 86 -0.11 -26.52 2.94
N PRO A 87 0.16 -27.72 3.51
CA PRO A 87 0.42 -27.84 4.95
C PRO A 87 1.75 -27.21 5.40
N ILE A 88 2.74 -27.10 4.50
CA ILE A 88 4.04 -26.47 4.81
C ILE A 88 3.86 -24.95 4.95
N LEU A 89 3.17 -24.32 4.00
CA LEU A 89 2.90 -22.88 4.06
C LEU A 89 1.85 -22.53 5.12
N SER A 90 0.89 -23.44 5.36
CA SER A 90 -0.15 -23.30 6.39
C SER A 90 -0.85 -21.93 6.36
N ILE A 91 -1.18 -21.45 5.15
CA ILE A 91 -1.68 -20.09 4.94
C ILE A 91 -3.06 -19.94 5.62
N PRO A 92 -3.21 -19.04 6.61
CA PRO A 92 -4.48 -18.87 7.29
C PRO A 92 -5.48 -18.10 6.42
N VAL A 93 -6.77 -18.28 6.72
CA VAL A 93 -7.83 -17.47 6.11
C VAL A 93 -7.79 -16.05 6.71
N PRO A 94 -7.78 -14.98 5.89
CA PRO A 94 -7.72 -13.63 6.41
C PRO A 94 -8.91 -13.26 7.32
N PRO A 95 -8.68 -12.44 8.36
CA PRO A 95 -9.76 -11.97 9.21
C PRO A 95 -10.72 -11.06 8.42
N LYS A 96 -12.01 -11.11 8.75
CA LYS A 96 -13.00 -10.19 8.16
C LYS A 96 -12.98 -8.85 8.88
N TYR A 97 -13.00 -7.77 8.12
CA TYR A 97 -13.20 -6.44 8.68
C TYR A 97 -14.65 -6.24 9.15
N LYS A 98 -14.82 -5.32 10.10
CA LYS A 98 -16.11 -4.77 10.54
C LYS A 98 -16.09 -3.25 10.42
N SER A 99 -17.28 -2.64 10.44
CA SER A 99 -17.40 -1.17 10.36
C SER A 99 -16.62 -0.43 11.44
N SER A 100 -16.46 -1.03 12.62
CA SER A 100 -15.68 -0.44 13.72
C SER A 100 -14.18 -0.42 13.48
N ASP A 101 -13.66 -1.13 12.47
CA ASP A 101 -12.24 -1.11 12.08
C ASP A 101 -11.88 0.11 11.22
N PHE A 102 -12.88 0.79 10.64
CA PHE A 102 -12.68 1.93 9.76
C PHE A 102 -12.82 3.25 10.51
N LEU A 103 -12.08 4.25 10.05
CA LEU A 103 -12.32 5.64 10.41
C LEU A 103 -13.63 6.13 9.78
N SER A 104 -14.24 7.11 10.41
CA SER A 104 -15.47 7.77 9.94
C SER A 104 -15.26 9.27 10.11
N THR A 105 -14.69 9.89 9.08
CA THR A 105 -14.27 11.30 9.11
C THR A 105 -14.84 12.03 7.91
N GLY A 106 -15.32 13.26 8.12
CA GLY A 106 -15.68 14.17 7.03
C GLY A 106 -16.87 13.73 6.16
N GLY A 107 -17.75 12.84 6.63
CA GLY A 107 -18.88 12.32 5.85
C GLY A 107 -18.57 11.12 4.97
N ALA A 108 -17.29 10.79 4.78
CA ALA A 108 -16.88 9.61 4.02
C ALA A 108 -17.14 8.33 4.81
N ARG A 109 -17.86 7.39 4.20
CA ARG A 109 -18.20 6.08 4.78
C ARG A 109 -17.29 5.01 4.17
N TYR A 110 -16.00 5.02 4.48
CA TYR A 110 -15.03 4.06 3.90
C TYR A 110 -15.50 2.61 4.00
N TRP A 111 -16.10 2.22 5.13
CA TRP A 111 -16.71 0.91 5.30
C TRP A 111 -17.74 0.56 4.21
N ALA A 112 -18.56 1.53 3.77
CA ALA A 112 -19.56 1.30 2.73
C ALA A 112 -18.93 1.00 1.36
N LEU A 113 -17.74 1.57 1.09
CA LEU A 113 -16.99 1.36 -0.14
C LEU A 113 -16.08 0.11 -0.09
N ARG A 114 -15.77 -0.40 1.11
CA ARG A 114 -14.77 -1.47 1.29
C ARG A 114 -15.34 -2.80 1.78
N GLY A 115 -16.31 -2.74 2.69
CA GLY A 115 -16.98 -3.92 3.24
C GLY A 115 -16.05 -4.89 3.99
N LYS A 116 -16.55 -6.12 4.20
CA LYS A 116 -15.92 -7.13 5.08
C LYS A 116 -14.56 -7.65 4.59
N LEU A 117 -14.26 -7.49 3.31
CA LEU A 117 -13.04 -8.00 2.66
C LEU A 117 -12.12 -6.87 2.17
N ASP A 118 -12.42 -5.62 2.52
CA ASP A 118 -11.72 -4.41 2.05
C ASP A 118 -11.60 -4.29 0.51
N VAL A 119 -12.56 -4.86 -0.23
CA VAL A 119 -12.57 -4.78 -1.70
C VAL A 119 -12.80 -3.33 -2.11
N PRO A 120 -11.88 -2.69 -2.88
CA PRO A 120 -12.04 -1.32 -3.35
C PRO A 120 -13.32 -1.16 -4.19
N LYS A 121 -14.16 -0.16 -3.88
CA LYS A 121 -15.35 0.20 -4.68
C LYS A 121 -15.52 1.71 -4.85
N GLU A 122 -14.56 2.49 -4.36
CA GLU A 122 -14.47 3.92 -4.57
C GLU A 122 -14.21 4.28 -6.04
N ARG A 123 -14.54 5.51 -6.40
CA ARG A 123 -14.23 6.09 -7.72
C ARG A 123 -12.92 6.89 -7.71
N TRP A 124 -12.53 7.35 -6.52
CA TRP A 124 -11.38 8.21 -6.34
C TRP A 124 -10.48 7.71 -5.21
N VAL A 125 -9.17 7.76 -5.44
CA VAL A 125 -8.16 7.64 -4.41
C VAL A 125 -7.84 9.05 -3.91
N SER A 126 -7.88 9.27 -2.61
CA SER A 126 -7.59 10.58 -2.02
C SER A 126 -6.26 10.61 -1.28
N PHE A 127 -5.65 11.80 -1.22
CA PHE A 127 -4.38 12.04 -0.53
C PHE A 127 -4.53 13.16 0.52
N PRO A 128 -5.23 12.92 1.65
CA PRO A 128 -5.24 13.87 2.75
C PRO A 128 -3.81 14.15 3.23
N HIS A 129 -3.51 15.39 3.61
CA HIS A 129 -2.16 15.87 3.96
C HIS A 129 -1.20 16.05 2.78
N CYS A 130 -1.71 15.95 1.55
CA CYS A 130 -0.98 16.23 0.31
C CYS A 130 -1.75 17.26 -0.54
N GLU A 131 -2.37 18.25 0.11
CA GLU A 131 -3.23 19.23 -0.56
C GLU A 131 -2.47 20.10 -1.56
N GLY A 132 -3.20 20.56 -2.57
CA GLY A 132 -2.72 21.55 -3.54
C GLY A 132 -2.41 22.90 -2.91
N PRO A 133 -1.77 23.83 -3.66
CA PRO A 133 -1.46 25.18 -3.16
C PRO A 133 -2.70 25.97 -2.67
N ASP A 134 -3.87 25.64 -3.19
CA ASP A 134 -5.17 26.21 -2.82
C ASP A 134 -5.84 25.49 -1.62
N GLY A 135 -5.18 24.47 -1.06
CA GLY A 135 -5.70 23.64 0.02
C GLY A 135 -6.73 22.59 -0.43
N ALA A 136 -6.92 22.40 -1.74
CA ALA A 136 -7.84 21.39 -2.25
C ALA A 136 -7.30 19.98 -2.00
N LEU A 137 -8.20 19.05 -1.68
CA LEU A 137 -7.88 17.63 -1.53
C LEU A 137 -7.44 17.07 -2.88
N LEU A 138 -6.22 16.52 -2.92
CA LEU A 138 -5.73 15.82 -4.09
C LEU A 138 -6.44 14.47 -4.27
N LEU A 139 -6.84 14.20 -5.51
CA LEU A 139 -7.58 13.01 -5.91
C LEU A 139 -6.94 12.41 -7.16
N ALA A 140 -6.85 11.08 -7.19
CA ALA A 140 -6.54 10.31 -8.39
C ALA A 140 -7.74 9.43 -8.77
N TRP A 141 -7.89 9.15 -10.06
CA TRP A 141 -8.92 8.22 -10.53
C TRP A 141 -8.60 6.79 -10.06
N ALA A 142 -9.57 6.13 -9.43
CA ALA A 142 -9.36 4.77 -8.92
C ALA A 142 -9.20 3.69 -10.01
N GLY A 143 -9.40 4.04 -11.28
CA GLY A 143 -9.18 3.13 -12.41
C GLY A 143 -7.74 3.08 -12.92
N TYR A 144 -6.81 3.86 -12.36
CA TYR A 144 -5.39 3.70 -12.64
C TYR A 144 -4.90 2.33 -12.16
N ASN A 145 -4.03 1.70 -12.96
CA ASN A 145 -3.24 0.58 -12.46
C ASN A 145 -2.17 1.08 -11.45
N HIS A 146 -1.49 0.15 -10.78
CA HIS A 146 -0.54 0.51 -9.72
C HIS A 146 0.64 1.33 -10.27
N LEU A 147 1.12 1.04 -11.48
CA LEU A 147 2.19 1.81 -12.13
C LEU A 147 1.76 3.25 -12.46
N GLN A 148 0.59 3.43 -13.08
CA GLN A 148 0.02 4.74 -13.40
C GLN A 148 -0.22 5.60 -12.16
N LEU A 149 -0.74 4.98 -11.08
CA LEU A 149 -0.94 5.68 -9.82
C LEU A 149 0.41 6.07 -9.18
N THR A 150 1.41 5.19 -9.24
CA THR A 150 2.77 5.47 -8.76
C THR A 150 3.43 6.61 -9.54
N GLN A 151 3.30 6.61 -10.87
CA GLN A 151 3.74 7.69 -11.74
C GLN A 151 3.10 9.03 -11.35
N ALA A 152 1.78 9.04 -11.17
CA ALA A 152 1.05 10.26 -10.78
C ALA A 152 1.49 10.81 -9.42
N ILE A 153 1.68 9.93 -8.42
CA ILE A 153 2.16 10.32 -7.09
C ILE A 153 3.60 10.86 -7.17
N SER A 154 4.48 10.19 -7.91
CA SER A 154 5.89 10.56 -8.03
C SER A 154 6.06 11.88 -8.78
N ALA A 155 5.27 12.10 -9.84
CA ALA A 155 5.25 13.39 -10.55
C ALA A 155 4.81 14.53 -9.61
N TYR A 156 3.78 14.31 -8.80
CA TYR A 156 3.34 15.33 -7.82
C TYR A 156 4.35 15.52 -6.67
N PHE A 157 5.04 14.46 -6.24
CA PHE A 157 6.15 14.56 -5.29
C PHE A 157 7.24 15.50 -5.81
N VAL A 158 7.68 15.33 -7.06
CA VAL A 158 8.69 16.19 -7.69
C VAL A 158 8.19 17.63 -7.83
N GLU A 159 6.92 17.84 -8.21
CA GLU A 159 6.30 19.18 -8.25
C GLU A 159 6.35 19.87 -6.87
N VAL A 160 5.99 19.14 -5.80
CA VAL A 160 6.08 19.67 -4.43
C VAL A 160 7.51 20.03 -4.07
N GLN A 161 8.46 19.13 -4.36
CA GLN A 161 9.87 19.29 -4.00
C GLN A 161 10.54 20.44 -4.75
N GLU A 162 10.33 20.57 -6.06
CA GLU A 162 11.10 21.47 -6.92
C GLU A 162 10.42 22.83 -7.13
N HIS A 163 9.09 22.91 -6.96
CA HIS A 163 8.33 24.11 -7.36
C HIS A 163 7.44 24.71 -6.27
N LEU A 164 6.89 23.89 -5.35
CA LEU A 164 5.91 24.39 -4.38
C LEU A 164 6.47 24.65 -2.98
N GLY A 165 7.23 23.71 -2.42
CA GLY A 165 7.55 23.69 -0.99
C GLY A 165 9.00 23.36 -0.63
N GLY A 166 9.80 22.86 -1.58
CA GLY A 166 11.18 22.51 -1.33
C GLY A 166 11.35 21.13 -0.69
N ARG A 167 12.61 20.79 -0.40
CA ARG A 167 13.02 19.47 0.14
C ARG A 167 12.54 19.16 1.55
N ASP A 168 12.12 20.18 2.30
CA ASP A 168 11.62 20.04 3.68
C ASP A 168 10.08 20.06 3.77
N ASP A 169 9.36 20.03 2.64
CA ASP A 169 7.90 20.08 2.63
C ASP A 169 7.30 18.83 3.28
N VAL A 170 6.36 19.04 4.20
CA VAL A 170 5.71 17.98 5.00
C VAL A 170 4.89 17.00 4.16
N ARG A 171 4.50 17.36 2.94
CA ARG A 171 3.73 16.51 2.01
C ARG A 171 4.59 15.41 1.39
N LEU A 172 5.92 15.56 1.36
CA LEU A 172 6.82 14.59 0.72
C LEU A 172 6.75 13.21 1.39
N ILE A 173 6.70 13.16 2.72
CA ILE A 173 6.66 11.89 3.46
C ILE A 173 5.39 11.07 3.14
N PRO A 174 4.16 11.59 3.29
CA PRO A 174 2.96 10.82 2.97
C PRO A 174 2.83 10.48 1.47
N LEU A 175 3.36 11.30 0.55
CA LEU A 175 3.43 10.95 -0.87
C LEU A 175 4.36 9.75 -1.09
N LEU A 176 5.56 9.77 -0.51
CA LEU A 176 6.53 8.68 -0.63
C LEU A 176 6.01 7.39 0.03
N ALA A 177 5.33 7.50 1.18
CA ALA A 177 4.63 6.38 1.80
C ALA A 177 3.57 5.79 0.86
N GLY A 178 2.88 6.63 0.08
CA GLY A 178 1.92 6.19 -0.95
C GLY A 178 2.57 5.35 -2.04
N VAL A 179 3.78 5.71 -2.49
CA VAL A 179 4.56 4.90 -3.44
C VAL A 179 4.97 3.57 -2.81
N ILE A 180 5.43 3.58 -1.55
CA ILE A 180 5.79 2.35 -0.82
C ILE A 180 4.61 1.36 -0.74
N GLU A 181 3.39 1.84 -0.48
CA GLU A 181 2.18 1.00 -0.46
C GLU A 181 1.88 0.32 -1.81
N LEU A 182 2.37 0.89 -2.92
CA LEU A 182 2.18 0.38 -4.28
C LEU A 182 3.31 -0.55 -4.72
N LEU A 183 4.50 -0.47 -4.13
CA LEU A 183 5.67 -1.27 -4.54
C LEU A 183 5.43 -2.79 -4.60
N PRO A 184 4.76 -3.44 -3.63
CA PRO A 184 4.52 -4.88 -3.71
C PRO A 184 3.73 -5.30 -4.96
N TRP A 185 2.84 -4.42 -5.41
CA TRP A 185 2.01 -4.63 -6.59
C TRP A 185 2.77 -4.37 -7.88
N LEU A 186 3.67 -3.38 -7.88
CA LEU A 186 4.62 -3.17 -8.97
C LEU A 186 5.51 -4.41 -9.14
N LYS A 187 6.09 -4.92 -8.05
CA LYS A 187 6.91 -6.14 -8.08
C LYS A 187 6.13 -7.38 -8.54
N GLN A 188 4.83 -7.44 -8.29
CA GLN A 188 4.01 -8.59 -8.68
C GLN A 188 3.53 -8.53 -10.14
N TRP A 189 3.18 -7.34 -10.65
CA TRP A 189 2.49 -7.21 -11.94
C TRP A 189 3.21 -6.34 -12.97
N HIS A 190 4.25 -5.64 -12.57
CA HIS A 190 5.03 -4.70 -13.39
C HIS A 190 6.55 -4.96 -13.26
N HIS A 191 6.93 -6.21 -12.97
CA HIS A 191 8.35 -6.60 -12.90
C HIS A 191 9.00 -6.72 -14.27
N ASP A 192 8.23 -7.08 -15.31
CA ASP A 192 8.74 -7.18 -16.68
C ASP A 192 9.22 -5.82 -17.23
N ILE A 193 10.08 -5.87 -18.25
CA ILE A 193 10.53 -4.67 -18.94
C ILE A 193 9.32 -3.98 -19.57
N ASP A 194 9.05 -2.75 -19.13
CA ASP A 194 8.00 -1.94 -19.68
C ASP A 194 8.34 -1.53 -21.13
N PRO A 195 7.45 -1.73 -22.11
CA PRO A 195 7.74 -1.47 -23.51
C PRO A 195 7.87 0.02 -23.86
N GLU A 196 7.29 0.92 -23.07
CA GLU A 196 7.36 2.36 -23.29
C GLU A 196 8.69 2.92 -22.75
N PHE A 197 9.11 2.47 -21.57
CA PHE A 197 10.32 2.99 -20.90
C PHE A 197 11.57 2.14 -21.12
N ASN A 198 11.42 0.90 -21.59
CA ASN A 198 12.48 -0.11 -21.74
C ASN A 198 13.25 -0.33 -20.42
N GLN A 199 12.52 -0.35 -19.30
CA GLN A 199 13.04 -0.51 -17.94
C GLN A 199 12.08 -1.36 -17.10
N ARG A 200 12.58 -1.99 -16.02
CA ARG A 200 11.75 -2.64 -15.01
C ARG A 200 11.24 -1.58 -14.04
N MET A 201 9.96 -1.25 -14.13
CA MET A 201 9.43 -0.05 -13.44
C MET A 201 9.32 -0.23 -11.93
N ASP A 202 9.16 -1.45 -11.45
CA ASP A 202 9.23 -1.77 -10.02
C ASP A 202 10.61 -1.46 -9.43
N GLU A 203 11.70 -1.82 -10.12
CA GLU A 203 13.07 -1.51 -9.71
C GLU A 203 13.35 0.00 -9.77
N VAL A 204 12.85 0.70 -10.80
CA VAL A 204 12.96 2.16 -10.92
C VAL A 204 12.32 2.85 -9.72
N TYR A 205 11.09 2.47 -9.36
CA TYR A 205 10.38 3.10 -8.24
C TYR A 205 10.91 2.66 -6.87
N GLU A 206 11.45 1.45 -6.74
CA GLU A 206 12.20 1.06 -5.55
C GLU A 206 13.46 1.91 -5.38
N GLY A 207 14.20 2.16 -6.46
CA GLY A 207 15.35 3.07 -6.48
C GLY A 207 14.96 4.49 -6.06
N PHE A 208 13.90 5.04 -6.66
CA PHE A 208 13.34 6.34 -6.32
C PHE A 208 12.99 6.46 -4.82
N VAL A 209 12.27 5.46 -4.28
CA VAL A 209 11.93 5.44 -2.85
C VAL A 209 13.18 5.46 -1.97
N ASN A 210 14.18 4.65 -2.31
CA ASN A 210 15.42 4.54 -1.54
C ASN A 210 16.24 5.84 -1.57
N GLU A 211 16.32 6.51 -2.72
CA GLU A 211 17.00 7.80 -2.84
C GLU A 211 16.27 8.91 -2.09
N GLU A 212 14.96 9.05 -2.28
CA GLU A 212 14.20 10.12 -1.63
C GLU A 212 14.08 9.92 -0.12
N ALA A 213 13.91 8.68 0.37
CA ALA A 213 13.95 8.40 1.80
C ALA A 213 15.31 8.80 2.40
N ARG A 214 16.41 8.46 1.72
CA ARG A 214 17.76 8.85 2.14
C ARG A 214 17.94 10.37 2.14
N ALA A 215 17.44 11.06 1.12
CA ALA A 215 17.50 12.52 1.02
C ALA A 215 16.72 13.20 2.17
N LEU A 216 15.62 12.59 2.62
CA LEU A 216 14.84 13.01 3.78
C LEU A 216 15.45 12.59 5.13
N GLY A 217 16.59 11.89 5.12
CA GLY A 217 17.26 11.37 6.32
C GLY A 217 16.46 10.28 7.03
N LYS A 218 15.72 9.46 6.29
CA LYS A 218 14.80 8.43 6.80
C LYS A 218 15.05 7.06 6.18
N THR A 219 14.65 6.01 6.88
CA THR A 219 14.53 4.68 6.30
C THR A 219 13.17 4.50 5.60
N SER A 220 13.06 3.53 4.70
CA SER A 220 11.78 3.16 4.08
C SER A 220 10.72 2.80 5.14
N ASP A 221 11.12 2.09 6.20
CA ASP A 221 10.24 1.74 7.31
C ASP A 221 9.73 2.96 8.07
N GLU A 222 10.58 3.98 8.30
CA GLU A 222 10.16 5.23 8.94
C GLU A 222 9.18 6.04 8.08
N ILE A 223 9.36 6.02 6.75
CA ILE A 223 8.42 6.63 5.80
C ILE A 223 7.08 5.86 5.84
N LYS A 224 7.11 4.53 5.76
CA LYS A 224 5.91 3.68 5.81
C LYS A 224 5.16 3.83 7.15
N ALA A 225 5.88 4.04 8.25
CA ALA A 225 5.31 4.23 9.58
C ALA A 225 4.72 5.63 9.83
N TRP A 226 4.72 6.52 8.82
CA TRP A 226 4.20 7.88 8.96
C TRP A 226 2.77 7.91 9.54
N GLN A 227 2.53 8.92 10.36
CA GLN A 227 1.24 9.17 11.01
C GLN A 227 0.80 10.61 10.73
N PRO A 228 -0.51 10.85 10.51
CA PRO A 228 -1.02 12.20 10.34
C PRO A 228 -0.77 13.04 11.60
N PRO A 229 -0.44 14.34 11.46
CA PRO A 229 -0.21 15.22 12.60
C PRO A 229 -1.46 15.30 13.47
N LYS A 230 -1.29 15.22 14.80
CA LYS A 230 -2.39 15.31 15.76
C LYS A 230 -3.07 16.68 15.64
N LYS A 231 -4.39 16.70 15.45
CA LYS A 231 -5.16 17.96 15.52
C LYS A 231 -4.94 18.60 16.91
N PRO A 232 -4.66 19.91 16.98
CA PRO A 232 -4.52 20.58 18.28
C PRO A 232 -5.85 20.46 19.05
N THR A 233 -5.80 19.91 20.25
CA THR A 233 -6.93 19.89 21.17
C THR A 233 -7.32 21.34 21.49
N LYS A 234 -8.50 21.79 21.05
CA LYS A 234 -9.07 23.06 21.49
C LYS A 234 -9.17 23.03 23.01
N LYS A 235 -8.28 23.75 23.71
CA LYS A 235 -8.42 24.00 25.15
C LYS A 235 -9.74 24.74 25.33
N THR A 236 -10.72 24.10 25.96
CA THR A 236 -11.95 24.74 26.40
C THR A 236 -11.54 25.87 27.34
N ARG A 237 -11.69 27.10 26.89
CA ARG A 237 -11.37 28.30 27.67
C ARG A 237 -12.47 28.43 28.73
N THR A 238 -12.20 27.96 29.94
CA THR A 238 -13.08 28.18 31.10
C THR A 238 -13.23 29.69 31.27
N LYS A 239 -14.47 30.17 31.14
CA LYS A 239 -14.81 31.56 31.46
C LYS A 239 -14.68 31.71 32.97
N ASN A 240 -13.75 32.54 33.42
CA ASN A 240 -13.80 33.17 34.74
C ASN A 240 -14.64 34.44 34.65
#